data_AF-A0A7L3FQ30-F1
#
_entry.id   AF-A0A7L3FQ30-F1
#
_cell.length_a   1.000
_cell.length_b   1.000
_cell.length_c   1.000
_cell.angle_alpha   90.00
_cell.angle_beta   90.00
_cell.angle_gamma   90.00
#
_symmetry.space_group_name_H-M   'P 1'
#
loop_
_entity.id
_entity.type
_entity.pdbx_description
1 polymer ?
#
loop_
_entity_poly.entity_id
_entity_poly.type
_entity_poly.pdbx_seq_one_letter_code
_entity_poly.pdbx_strand_id
1 'polypeptide(L)'
;MGSDPKVRAGAVDVVRHWQDLGYLIIYITGRPDMQKQRVVSWLSQHNFPQGMIFFSDGLVHDPLRQKTIFLRNLMQECHIKICAAYGSMKDISVYNVLALSPSQIYIVGRSTKKYQAQCQVSLSSY
;
A
#
# COMPACT_ATOMS: atom_id res chain seq x y z
N MET A 1 14.50 -20.67 -0.45
CA MET A 1 13.04 -20.49 -0.32
C MET A 1 12.78 -19.62 0.91
N GLY A 2 12.37 -18.36 0.74
CA GLY A 2 12.02 -17.51 1.90
C GLY A 2 10.65 -17.90 2.45
N SER A 3 10.49 -17.93 3.78
CA SER A 3 9.20 -18.15 4.44
C SER A 3 8.18 -17.08 4.07
N ASP A 4 6.90 -17.44 4.11
CA ASP A 4 5.83 -16.47 3.89
C ASP A 4 5.81 -15.44 5.01
N PRO A 5 5.59 -14.15 4.67
CA PRO A 5 5.57 -13.10 5.69
C PRO A 5 4.39 -13.30 6.63
N LYS A 6 4.58 -12.95 7.90
CA LYS A 6 3.49 -12.94 8.89
C LYS A 6 2.52 -11.80 8.57
N VAL A 7 1.22 -12.07 8.70
CA VAL A 7 0.19 -11.04 8.66
C VAL A 7 0.30 -10.15 9.89
N ARG A 8 0.18 -8.84 9.70
CA ARG A 8 0.09 -7.89 10.80
C ARG A 8 -1.33 -7.88 11.35
N ALA A 9 -1.47 -7.90 12.67
CA ALA A 9 -2.76 -7.77 13.35
C ALA A 9 -3.54 -6.54 12.84
N GLY A 10 -4.84 -6.72 12.59
CA GLY A 10 -5.74 -5.69 12.07
C GLY A 10 -5.57 -5.35 10.58
N ALA A 11 -4.56 -5.89 9.88
CA ALA A 11 -4.32 -5.53 8.48
C ALA A 11 -5.48 -5.98 7.55
N VAL A 12 -6.07 -7.14 7.82
CA VAL A 12 -7.22 -7.64 7.06
C VAL A 12 -8.45 -6.76 7.32
N ASP A 13 -8.68 -6.39 8.58
CA ASP A 13 -9.85 -5.62 9.01
C ASP A 13 -9.80 -4.19 8.47
N VAL A 14 -8.62 -3.57 8.40
CA VAL A 14 -8.43 -2.27 7.73
C VAL A 14 -8.87 -2.33 6.28
N VAL A 15 -8.42 -3.34 5.53
CA VAL A 15 -8.78 -3.42 4.12
C VAL A 15 -10.27 -3.73 3.96
N ARG A 16 -10.82 -4.59 4.83
CA ARG A 16 -12.24 -4.91 4.83
C ARG A 16 -13.10 -3.68 5.14
N HIS A 17 -12.69 -2.86 6.11
CA HIS A 17 -13.37 -1.60 6.42
C HIS A 17 -13.50 -0.68 5.20
N TRP A 18 -12.41 -0.46 4.46
CA TRP A 18 -12.47 0.34 3.24
C TRP A 18 -13.31 -0.32 2.13
N GLN A 19 -13.24 -1.64 2.00
CA GLN A 19 -14.05 -2.39 1.05
C GLN A 19 -15.55 -2.26 1.37
N ASP A 20 -15.95 -2.44 2.62
CA ASP A 20 -17.34 -2.38 3.08
C ASP A 20 -17.94 -0.98 2.88
N LEU A 21 -17.11 0.07 2.94
CA LEU A 21 -17.49 1.44 2.59
C LEU A 21 -17.57 1.71 1.08
N GLY A 22 -17.32 0.70 0.23
CA GLY A 22 -17.41 0.80 -1.22
C GLY A 22 -16.17 1.38 -1.91
N TYR A 23 -15.02 1.45 -1.23
CA TYR A 23 -13.80 1.93 -1.85
C TYR A 23 -13.14 0.86 -2.72
N LEU A 24 -12.53 1.32 -3.81
CA LEU A 24 -11.67 0.50 -4.64
C LEU A 24 -10.38 0.16 -3.89
N ILE A 25 -10.12 -1.14 -3.71
CA ILE A 25 -8.90 -1.63 -3.08
C ILE A 25 -7.81 -1.85 -4.13
N ILE A 26 -6.66 -1.19 -3.95
CA ILE A 26 -5.47 -1.34 -4.78
C ILE A 26 -4.27 -1.73 -3.90
N TYR A 27 -3.75 -2.94 -4.12
CA TYR A 27 -2.51 -3.41 -3.52
C TYR A 27 -1.33 -3.08 -4.44
N ILE A 28 -0.27 -2.49 -3.88
CA ILE A 28 0.94 -2.13 -4.63
C ILE A 28 2.12 -2.87 -4.01
N THR A 29 2.77 -3.75 -4.78
CA THR A 29 3.90 -4.57 -4.32
C THR A 29 5.16 -4.26 -5.10
N GLY A 30 6.29 -4.21 -4.37
CA GLY A 30 7.62 -4.14 -4.97
C GLY A 30 8.19 -5.51 -5.38
N ARG A 31 7.33 -6.55 -5.40
CA ARG A 31 7.71 -7.88 -5.91
C ARG A 31 7.56 -7.90 -7.44
N PRO A 32 8.45 -8.58 -8.16
CA PRO A 32 8.34 -8.74 -9.60
C PRO A 32 7.10 -9.54 -9.97
N ASP A 33 6.55 -9.30 -11.17
CA ASP A 33 5.34 -9.99 -11.68
C ASP A 33 5.50 -11.52 -11.75
N MET A 34 6.72 -12.02 -11.92
CA MET A 34 7.03 -13.46 -11.82
C MET A 34 6.63 -14.09 -10.46
N GLN A 35 6.42 -13.27 -9.41
CA GLN A 35 5.91 -13.70 -8.10
C GLN A 35 4.40 -13.54 -7.93
N LYS A 36 3.65 -13.22 -9.00
CA LYS A 36 2.21 -12.92 -8.95
C LYS A 36 1.40 -14.00 -8.28
N GLN A 37 1.54 -15.26 -8.72
CA GLN A 37 0.81 -16.39 -8.14
C GLN A 37 1.05 -16.52 -6.63
N ARG A 38 2.30 -16.28 -6.19
CA ARG A 38 2.65 -16.35 -4.77
C ARG A 38 1.99 -15.24 -3.97
N VAL A 39 2.01 -14.00 -4.47
CA VAL A 39 1.39 -12.86 -3.78
C VAL A 39 -0.12 -13.02 -3.70
N VAL A 40 -0.75 -13.41 -4.82
CA VAL A 40 -2.21 -13.64 -4.87
C VAL A 40 -2.61 -14.76 -3.93
N SER A 41 -1.89 -15.88 -3.93
CA SER A 41 -2.17 -17.01 -3.05
C SER A 41 -2.02 -16.62 -1.58
N TRP A 42 -0.97 -15.86 -1.23
CA TRP A 42 -0.75 -15.39 0.12
C TRP A 42 -1.88 -14.47 0.61
N LEU A 43 -2.35 -13.53 -0.21
CA LEU A 43 -3.49 -12.65 0.13
C LEU A 43 -4.77 -13.48 0.36
N SER A 44 -5.05 -14.43 -0.53
CA SER A 44 -6.22 -15.29 -0.43
C SER A 44 -6.19 -16.21 0.79
N GLN A 45 -5.05 -16.84 1.08
CA GLN A 45 -4.86 -17.72 2.24
C GLN A 45 -5.10 -16.99 3.57
N HIS A 46 -4.85 -15.68 3.60
CA HIS A 46 -5.03 -14.86 4.80
C HIS A 46 -6.31 -14.02 4.76
N ASN A 47 -7.24 -14.32 3.84
CA ASN A 47 -8.56 -13.69 3.75
C ASN A 47 -8.53 -12.18 3.54
N PHE A 48 -7.51 -11.66 2.84
CA PHE A 48 -7.54 -10.28 2.39
C PHE A 48 -8.67 -10.08 1.36
N PRO A 49 -9.43 -8.97 1.45
CA PRO A 49 -10.36 -8.56 0.42
C PRO A 49 -9.78 -8.60 -1.00
N GLN A 50 -10.61 -8.95 -1.97
CA GLN A 50 -10.22 -8.86 -3.37
C GLN A 50 -9.96 -7.40 -3.75
N GLY A 51 -8.95 -7.18 -4.58
CA GLY A 51 -8.57 -5.86 -5.07
C GLY A 51 -7.60 -5.96 -6.24
N MET A 52 -7.37 -4.84 -6.91
CA MET A 52 -6.36 -4.78 -7.97
C MET A 52 -4.97 -4.90 -7.36
N ILE A 53 -4.07 -5.65 -8.00
CA ILE A 53 -2.70 -5.83 -7.51
C ILE A 53 -1.73 -5.35 -8.58
N PHE A 54 -0.93 -4.34 -8.24
CA PHE A 54 0.13 -3.81 -9.09
C PHE A 54 1.50 -4.36 -8.64
N PHE A 55 2.22 -4.97 -9.57
CA PHE A 55 3.55 -5.52 -9.38
C PHE A 55 4.61 -4.57 -9.96
N SER A 56 5.76 -4.47 -9.31
CA SER A 56 6.89 -3.75 -9.87
C SER A 56 7.46 -4.49 -11.07
N ASP A 57 7.92 -3.75 -12.08
CA ASP A 57 8.71 -4.34 -13.16
C ASP A 57 10.09 -4.74 -12.60
N GLY A 58 10.42 -6.03 -12.70
CA GLY A 58 11.58 -6.65 -12.05
C GLY A 58 12.95 -6.17 -12.58
N LEU A 59 12.96 -5.30 -13.58
CA LEU A 59 14.15 -4.76 -14.25
C LEU A 59 14.55 -3.35 -13.80
N VAL A 60 13.82 -2.74 -12.85
CA VAL A 60 14.02 -1.31 -12.51
C VAL A 60 14.76 -1.08 -11.20
N HIS A 61 15.74 -0.17 -11.26
CA HIS A 61 16.63 0.17 -10.16
C HIS A 61 16.00 1.06 -9.06
N ASP A 62 14.84 1.67 -9.30
CA ASP A 62 14.15 2.54 -8.34
C ASP A 62 12.65 2.20 -8.18
N PRO A 63 12.30 1.31 -7.24
CA PRO A 63 10.92 0.89 -7.02
C PRO A 63 10.03 2.02 -6.44
N LEU A 64 10.59 3.00 -5.72
CA LEU A 64 9.80 4.10 -5.17
C LEU A 64 9.38 5.06 -6.28
N ARG A 65 10.28 5.38 -7.21
CA ARG A 65 9.95 6.17 -8.40
C ARG A 65 8.86 5.51 -9.24
N GLN A 66 8.91 4.19 -9.44
CA GLN A 66 7.85 3.48 -10.15
C GLN A 66 6.50 3.58 -9.46
N LYS A 67 6.45 3.40 -8.13
CA LYS A 67 5.22 3.60 -7.37
C LYS A 67 4.66 5.01 -7.55
N THR A 68 5.51 6.02 -7.51
CA THR A 68 5.11 7.42 -7.73
C THR A 68 4.51 7.62 -9.11
N ILE A 69 5.16 7.12 -10.17
CA ILE A 69 4.66 7.25 -11.54
C ILE A 69 3.32 6.53 -11.70
N PHE A 70 3.22 5.30 -11.20
CA PHE A 70 1.99 4.51 -11.29
C PHE A 70 0.82 5.21 -10.58
N LEU A 71 1.00 5.62 -9.33
CA LEU A 71 -0.03 6.31 -8.57
C LEU A 71 -0.42 7.66 -9.20
N ARG A 72 0.55 8.41 -9.73
CA ARG A 72 0.29 9.65 -10.46
C ARG A 72 -0.59 9.39 -11.68
N ASN A 73 -0.28 8.37 -12.47
CA ASN A 73 -1.08 8.01 -13.64
C ASN A 73 -2.50 7.58 -13.25
N LEU A 74 -2.65 6.83 -12.15
CA LEU A 74 -4.00 6.51 -11.63
C LEU A 74 -4.79 7.77 -11.27
N MET A 75 -4.15 8.76 -10.64
CA MET A 75 -4.81 10.00 -10.24
C MET A 75 -5.15 10.89 -11.45
N GLN A 76 -4.25 11.01 -12.42
CA GLN A 76 -4.35 11.96 -13.53
C GLN A 76 -5.10 11.38 -14.73
N GLU A 77 -4.75 10.16 -15.14
CA GLU A 77 -5.30 9.54 -16.34
C GLU A 77 -6.57 8.75 -16.03
N CYS A 78 -6.59 8.02 -14.91
CA CYS A 78 -7.74 7.22 -14.50
C CYS A 78 -8.70 7.96 -13.55
N HIS A 79 -8.40 9.22 -13.21
CA HIS A 79 -9.22 10.07 -12.34
C HIS A 79 -9.52 9.43 -10.96
N ILE A 80 -8.63 8.55 -10.47
CA ILE A 80 -8.78 7.89 -9.18
C ILE A 80 -8.37 8.84 -8.07
N LYS A 81 -9.29 9.14 -7.16
CA LYS A 81 -8.99 9.87 -5.93
C LYS A 81 -8.45 8.92 -4.85
N ILE A 82 -7.22 9.13 -4.41
CA ILE A 82 -6.66 8.41 -3.28
C ILE A 82 -7.26 8.96 -1.98
N CYS A 83 -8.01 8.14 -1.27
CA CYS A 83 -8.68 8.53 -0.01
C CYS A 83 -7.89 8.07 1.23
N ALA A 84 -7.16 6.96 1.12
CA ALA A 84 -6.26 6.47 2.16
C ALA A 84 -5.11 5.70 1.51
N ALA A 85 -3.90 5.88 2.03
CA ALA A 85 -2.69 5.23 1.55
C ALA A 85 -1.93 4.60 2.72
N TYR A 86 -1.85 3.27 2.74
CA TYR A 86 -1.15 2.50 3.76
C TYR A 86 0.21 2.06 3.23
N GLY A 87 1.28 2.37 3.95
CA GLY A 87 2.64 2.04 3.49
C GLY A 87 3.66 1.97 4.61
N SER A 88 4.89 1.66 4.23
CA SER A 88 6.05 1.76 5.11
C SER A 88 6.55 3.21 5.18
N MET A 89 7.50 3.50 6.08
CA MET A 89 8.15 4.82 6.13
C MET A 89 8.82 5.22 4.79
N LYS A 90 9.22 4.25 3.95
CA LYS A 90 9.82 4.54 2.64
C LYS A 90 8.80 5.12 1.65
N ASP A 91 7.51 4.85 1.86
CA ASP A 91 6.44 5.28 0.97
C ASP A 91 5.97 6.72 1.28
N ILE A 92 6.40 7.32 2.39
CA ILE A 92 6.07 8.73 2.74
C ILE A 92 6.50 9.69 1.62
N SER A 93 7.69 9.50 1.06
CA SER A 93 8.18 10.36 -0.04
C SER A 93 7.33 10.23 -1.29
N VAL A 94 6.84 9.02 -1.59
CA VAL A 94 5.91 8.76 -2.70
C VAL A 94 4.62 9.56 -2.49
N TYR A 95 4.02 9.45 -1.31
CA TYR A 95 2.77 10.12 -0.98
C TYR A 95 2.89 11.65 -0.96
N ASN A 96 4.00 12.18 -0.45
CA ASN A 96 4.27 13.63 -0.46
C ASN A 96 4.42 14.17 -1.89
N VAL A 97 5.08 13.45 -2.80
CA VAL A 97 5.22 13.85 -4.21
C VAL A 97 3.88 13.86 -4.95
N LEU A 98 2.91 13.08 -4.45
CA LEU A 98 1.53 13.04 -4.94
C LEU A 98 0.62 14.06 -4.23
N ALA A 99 1.18 14.88 -3.33
CA ALA A 99 0.47 15.87 -2.53
C ALA A 99 -0.70 15.30 -1.71
N LEU A 100 -0.59 14.05 -1.23
CA LEU A 100 -1.57 13.50 -0.31
C LEU A 100 -1.51 14.23 1.03
N SER A 101 -2.67 14.49 1.64
CA SER A 101 -2.70 15.12 2.96
C SER A 101 -2.19 14.15 4.02
N PRO A 102 -1.61 14.65 5.13
CA PRO A 102 -1.20 13.80 6.25
C PRO A 102 -2.34 12.92 6.81
N SER A 103 -3.59 13.37 6.70
CA SER A 103 -4.78 12.61 7.10
C SER A 103 -5.10 11.43 6.18
N GLN A 104 -4.56 11.39 4.97
CA GLN A 104 -4.72 10.28 4.03
C GLN A 104 -3.58 9.26 4.14
N ILE A 105 -2.47 9.59 4.81
CA ILE A 105 -1.26 8.76 4.84
C ILE A 105 -1.21 7.97 6.14
N TYR A 106 -1.18 6.65 6.05
CA TYR A 106 -1.10 5.74 7.19
C TYR A 106 0.19 4.92 7.13
N ILE A 107 1.06 5.10 8.13
CA ILE A 107 2.34 4.38 8.18
C ILE A 107 2.23 3.16 9.08
N VAL A 108 2.56 2.02 8.49
CA VAL A 108 2.50 0.70 9.11
C VAL A 108 3.86 0.37 9.72
N GLY A 109 3.93 0.26 11.05
CA GLY A 109 5.15 -0.06 11.78
C GLY A 109 5.51 1.00 12.83
N ARG A 110 6.78 1.04 13.26
CA ARG A 110 7.24 2.04 14.24
C ARG A 110 7.38 3.40 13.55
N SER A 111 6.65 4.39 14.06
CA SER A 111 6.85 5.77 13.66
C SER A 111 8.16 6.31 14.24
N THR A 112 8.81 7.20 13.50
CA THR A 112 9.91 8.02 14.02
C THR A 112 9.39 9.44 14.22
N LYS A 113 9.88 10.13 15.26
CA LYS A 113 9.47 11.52 15.57
C LYS A 113 9.56 12.46 14.35
N LYS A 114 10.46 12.15 13.41
CA LYS A 114 10.69 12.91 12.16
C LYS A 114 9.45 13.04 11.27
N TYR A 115 8.55 12.06 11.25
CA TYR A 115 7.44 12.01 10.29
C TYR A 115 6.05 12.17 10.92
N GLN A 116 5.97 12.50 12.21
CA GLN A 116 4.70 12.56 12.94
C GLN A 116 3.70 13.58 12.36
N ALA A 117 4.18 14.67 11.76
CA ALA A 117 3.33 15.68 11.13
C ALA A 117 2.91 15.33 9.68
N GLN A 118 3.45 14.25 9.11
CA GLN A 118 3.27 13.89 7.69
C GLN A 118 2.38 12.66 7.50
N CYS A 119 1.99 11.99 8.57
CA CYS A 119 1.17 10.78 8.48
C CYS A 119 0.43 10.48 9.78
N GLN A 120 -0.65 9.72 9.67
CA GLN A 120 -1.23 8.97 10.76
C GLN A 120 -0.40 7.72 11.06
N VAL A 121 -0.15 7.45 12.34
CA VAL A 121 0.47 6.19 12.77
C VAL A 121 -0.66 5.20 12.99
N SER A 122 -0.70 4.15 12.20
CA SER A 122 -1.66 3.07 12.42
C SER A 122 -1.12 2.21 13.56
N LEU A 123 -1.47 2.59 14.80
CA LEU A 123 -1.30 1.75 15.99
C LEU A 123 -2.17 0.49 15.80
N SER A 124 -1.72 -0.63 16.35
CA SER A 124 -2.27 -1.97 16.18
C SER A 124 -3.68 -2.18 16.78
N SER A 125 -4.55 -1.18 16.75
CA SER A 125 -5.90 -1.23 17.31
C SER A 125 -6.90 -0.86 16.22
N TYR A 126 -7.27 -1.86 15.42
CA TYR A 126 -8.62 -2.01 14.89
C TYR A 126 -9.18 -3.26 15.53
#